data_AF-A0A4S2S9N3-F1
#
_entry.id   AF-A0A4S2S9N3-F1
#
_cell.length_a   1.000
_cell.length_b   1.000
_cell.length_c   1.000
_cell.angle_alpha   90.00
_cell.angle_beta   90.00
_cell.angle_gamma   90.00
#
_symmetry.space_group_name_H-M   'P 1'
#
loop_
_entity.id
_entity.type
_entity.pdbx_description
1 polymer ?
#
loop_
_entity_poly.entity_id
_entity_poly.type
_entity_poly.pdbx_seq_one_letter_code
_entity_poly.pdbx_strand_id
1 'polypeptide(L)'
;MPDPYAASRAAGERIEALYGRPVAELAADTAPGSMRHALLNSFDALQYADRAVTFHAEQLHRLTHPDRAIESVDLGHIADATRRLAHAVTVRDSHAQVLGDVLNSLVRVHDVTSQASAAPQALAVTPAPPPAAPTEPARSR
;
A
#
# COMPACT_ATOMS: atom_id res chain seq x y z
N MET A 1 4.41 19.85 -18.81
CA MET A 1 5.26 18.99 -17.96
C MET A 1 4.40 17.88 -17.40
N PRO A 2 4.84 16.62 -17.40
CA PRO A 2 4.14 15.58 -16.65
C PRO A 2 4.05 15.97 -15.18
N ASP A 3 2.97 15.56 -14.55
CA ASP A 3 2.67 15.87 -13.16
C ASP A 3 3.69 15.20 -12.23
N PRO A 4 4.48 15.99 -11.47
CA PRO A 4 5.58 15.44 -10.67
C PRO A 4 5.12 14.62 -9.47
N TYR A 5 3.83 14.66 -9.12
CA TYR A 5 3.25 13.92 -7.99
C TYR A 5 2.31 12.80 -8.43
N ALA A 6 2.31 12.44 -9.72
CA ALA A 6 1.41 11.41 -10.24
C ALA A 6 1.60 10.04 -9.56
N ALA A 7 2.85 9.66 -9.26
CA ALA A 7 3.17 8.38 -8.64
C ALA A 7 2.65 8.29 -7.20
N SER A 8 2.98 9.28 -6.36
CA SER A 8 2.42 9.32 -5.00
C SER A 8 0.90 9.45 -5.02
N ARG A 9 0.30 10.29 -5.87
CA ARG A 9 -1.16 10.41 -5.92
C ARG A 9 -1.84 9.08 -6.24
N ALA A 10 -1.37 8.36 -7.27
CA ALA A 10 -1.92 7.06 -7.62
C ALA A 10 -1.77 6.03 -6.48
N ALA A 11 -0.64 6.03 -5.78
CA ALA A 11 -0.44 5.17 -4.62
C ALA A 11 -1.38 5.53 -3.46
N GLY A 12 -1.59 6.82 -3.21
CA GLY A 12 -2.51 7.32 -2.18
C GLY A 12 -3.94 6.91 -2.46
N GLU A 13 -4.44 7.17 -3.66
CA GLU A 13 -5.78 6.74 -4.11
C GLU A 13 -5.97 5.23 -3.95
N ARG A 14 -4.93 4.44 -4.24
CA ARG A 14 -4.98 2.99 -4.09
C ARG A 14 -4.99 2.54 -2.63
N ILE A 15 -4.24 3.19 -1.75
CA ILE A 15 -4.28 2.95 -0.29
C ILE A 15 -5.67 3.28 0.25
N GLU A 16 -6.25 4.41 -0.15
CA GLU A 16 -7.60 4.80 0.26
C GLU A 16 -8.64 3.80 -0.25
N ALA A 17 -8.51 3.32 -1.48
CA ALA A 17 -9.39 2.29 -2.03
C ALA A 17 -9.26 0.92 -1.33
N LEU A 18 -8.08 0.62 -0.76
CA LEU A 18 -7.79 -0.63 -0.03
C LEU A 18 -8.43 -0.63 1.36
N TYR A 19 -8.42 0.51 2.07
CA TYR A 19 -8.90 0.64 3.44
C TYR A 19 -10.26 1.35 3.57
N GLY A 20 -10.77 1.95 2.49
CA GLY A 20 -12.05 2.67 2.48
C GLY A 20 -12.07 3.98 3.26
N ARG A 21 -10.90 4.53 3.61
CA ARG A 21 -10.76 5.77 4.39
C ARG A 21 -9.60 6.63 3.88
N PRO A 22 -9.62 7.95 4.10
CA PRO A 22 -8.55 8.86 3.67
C PRO A 22 -7.20 8.52 4.30
N VAL A 23 -6.10 8.70 3.56
CA VAL A 23 -4.73 8.41 4.05
C VAL A 23 -4.40 9.18 5.33
N ALA A 24 -4.86 10.43 5.45
CA ALA A 24 -4.65 11.24 6.64
C ALA A 24 -5.27 10.62 7.91
N GLU A 25 -6.44 10.01 7.79
CA GLU A 25 -7.09 9.30 8.90
C GLU A 25 -6.39 7.99 9.23
N LEU A 26 -5.95 7.25 8.20
CA LEU A 26 -5.22 5.99 8.36
C LEU A 26 -3.89 6.19 9.11
N ALA A 27 -3.24 7.34 8.92
CA ALA A 27 -1.98 7.70 9.55
C ALA A 27 -2.12 8.03 11.05
N ALA A 28 -3.27 8.56 11.49
CA ALA A 28 -3.46 8.99 12.87
C ALA A 28 -3.36 7.85 13.89
N ASP A 29 -3.88 6.66 13.56
CA ASP A 29 -4.03 5.54 14.49
C ASP A 29 -3.25 4.28 14.06
N THR A 30 -2.18 4.43 13.28
CA THR A 30 -1.45 3.28 12.75
C THR A 30 -0.51 2.65 13.80
N ALA A 31 -0.64 1.34 14.02
CA ALA A 31 0.23 0.61 14.93
C ALA A 31 1.56 0.26 14.24
N PRO A 32 2.73 0.49 14.87
CA PRO A 32 4.02 0.07 14.32
C PRO A 32 4.05 -1.43 13.99
N GLY A 33 4.73 -1.79 12.90
CA GLY A 33 4.86 -3.18 12.44
C GLY A 33 3.64 -3.75 11.71
N SER A 34 2.52 -3.02 11.64
CA SER A 34 1.37 -3.43 10.81
C SER A 34 1.62 -3.21 9.31
N MET A 35 0.93 -3.97 8.45
CA MET A 35 0.96 -3.75 6.99
C MET A 35 0.52 -2.33 6.63
N ARG A 36 -0.51 -1.80 7.30
CA ARG A 36 -0.94 -0.40 7.14
C ARG A 36 0.19 0.58 7.42
N HIS A 37 0.91 0.41 8.53
CA HIS A 37 2.05 1.25 8.86
C HIS A 37 3.17 1.16 7.82
N ALA A 38 3.49 -0.04 7.33
CA ALA A 38 4.49 -0.22 6.28
C ALA A 38 4.09 0.47 4.96
N LEU A 39 2.82 0.37 4.56
CA LEU A 39 2.31 1.05 3.37
C LEU A 39 2.35 2.56 3.50
N LEU A 40 1.97 3.11 4.66
CA LEU A 40 2.00 4.55 4.92
C LEU A 40 3.44 5.09 4.94
N ASN A 41 4.37 4.39 5.58
CA ASN A 41 5.79 4.77 5.54
C ASN A 41 6.37 4.71 4.11
N SER A 42 5.99 3.70 3.32
CA SER A 42 6.43 3.58 1.93
C SER A 42 5.83 4.68 1.05
N PHE A 43 4.59 5.07 1.32
CA PHE A 43 3.92 6.19 0.67
C PHE A 43 4.59 7.52 1.00
N ASP A 44 4.96 7.77 2.26
CA ASP A 44 5.70 8.96 2.67
C ASP A 44 7.07 9.05 2.00
N ALA A 45 7.78 7.91 1.89
CA ALA A 45 9.04 7.83 1.15
C ALA A 45 8.87 8.15 -0.34
N LEU A 46 7.79 7.67 -0.98
CA LEU A 46 7.47 8.00 -2.36
C LEU A 46 7.14 9.50 -2.53
N GLN A 47 6.35 10.09 -1.63
CA GLN A 47 6.10 11.54 -1.66
C GLN A 47 7.38 12.36 -1.49
N TYR A 48 8.28 11.91 -0.62
CA TYR A 48 9.59 12.56 -0.47
C TYR A 48 10.41 12.48 -1.76
N ALA A 49 10.41 11.33 -2.44
CA ALA A 49 11.09 11.16 -3.72
C ALA A 49 10.50 12.05 -4.83
N ASP A 50 9.18 12.20 -4.92
CA ASP A 50 8.52 13.11 -5.87
C ASP A 50 8.96 14.57 -5.65
N ARG A 51 9.01 15.01 -4.38
CA ARG A 51 9.51 16.36 -4.02
C ARG A 51 10.98 16.53 -4.38
N ALA A 52 11.81 15.50 -4.16
CA ALA A 52 13.23 15.53 -4.51
C ALA A 52 13.45 15.67 -6.04
N VAL A 53 12.67 14.97 -6.86
CA VAL A 53 12.70 15.12 -8.33
C VAL A 53 12.35 16.56 -8.72
N THR A 54 11.27 17.10 -8.16
CA THR A 54 10.83 18.49 -8.44
C THR A 54 11.93 19.48 -8.07
N PHE A 55 12.50 19.37 -6.88
CA PHE A 55 13.57 20.23 -6.40
C PHE A 55 14.80 20.17 -7.33
N HIS A 56 15.27 18.98 -7.69
CA HIS A 56 16.45 18.85 -8.55
C HIS A 56 16.19 19.30 -10.00
N ALA A 57 14.96 19.12 -10.51
CA ALA A 57 14.58 19.63 -11.82
C ALA A 57 14.58 21.16 -11.85
N GLU A 58 14.06 21.82 -10.80
CA GLU A 58 14.12 23.27 -10.66
C GLU A 58 15.54 23.80 -10.52
N GLN A 59 16.40 23.11 -9.77
CA GLN A 59 17.83 23.47 -9.66
C GLN A 59 18.52 23.41 -11.02
N LEU A 60 18.31 22.32 -11.77
CA LEU A 60 18.87 22.17 -13.10
C LEU A 60 18.34 23.27 -14.04
N HIS A 61 17.03 23.54 -14.00
CA HIS A 61 16.42 24.59 -14.80
C HIS A 61 17.01 25.98 -14.52
N ARG A 62 17.30 26.31 -13.25
CA ARG A 62 17.97 27.57 -12.89
C ARG A 62 19.39 27.65 -13.44
N LEU A 63 20.15 26.56 -13.42
CA LEU A 63 21.52 26.51 -13.94
C LEU A 63 21.57 26.57 -15.47
N THR A 64 20.55 26.06 -16.14
CA THR A 64 20.45 26.01 -17.61
C THR A 64 19.43 27.02 -18.17
N HIS A 65 19.12 28.08 -17.41
CA HIS A 65 18.18 29.10 -17.86
C HIS A 65 18.66 29.74 -19.17
N PRO A 66 17.80 29.92 -20.18
CA PRO A 66 18.22 30.37 -21.52
C PRO A 66 18.90 31.74 -21.52
N ASP A 67 18.50 32.63 -20.61
CA ASP A 67 19.07 33.98 -20.49
C ASP A 67 20.38 34.02 -19.67
N ARG A 68 20.86 32.88 -19.16
CA ARG A 68 22.08 32.78 -18.34
C ARG A 68 23.28 32.47 -19.23
N ALA A 69 24.33 33.28 -19.15
CA ALA A 69 25.63 32.91 -19.71
C ALA A 69 26.18 31.70 -18.95
N ILE A 70 26.51 30.64 -19.69
CA ILE A 70 27.09 29.41 -19.12
C ILE A 70 28.60 29.49 -19.25
N GLU A 71 29.29 29.56 -18.12
CA GLU A 71 30.75 29.56 -18.06
C GLU A 71 31.31 28.15 -17.87
N SER A 72 32.63 27.97 -18.06
CA SER A 72 33.28 26.66 -17.90
C SER A 72 33.12 26.08 -16.49
N VAL A 73 33.07 26.94 -15.46
CA VAL A 73 32.82 26.55 -14.06
C VAL A 73 31.41 25.99 -13.86
N ASP A 74 30.43 26.45 -14.63
CA ASP A 74 29.04 26.01 -14.53
C ASP A 74 28.83 24.60 -15.05
N LEU A 75 29.67 24.14 -15.98
CA LEU A 75 29.55 22.80 -16.56
C LEU A 75 29.65 21.71 -15.50
N GLY A 76 30.51 21.90 -14.49
CA GLY A 76 30.61 20.98 -13.36
C GLY A 76 29.35 20.97 -12.50
N HIS A 77 28.77 22.14 -12.23
CA HIS A 77 27.52 22.26 -11.47
C HIS A 77 26.31 21.68 -12.21
N ILE A 78 26.22 21.90 -13.53
CA ILE A 78 25.17 21.34 -14.39
C ILE A 78 25.29 19.81 -14.44
N ALA A 79 26.51 19.27 -14.59
CA ALA A 79 26.73 17.83 -14.57
C ALA A 79 26.34 17.20 -13.22
N ASP A 80 26.67 17.85 -12.10
CA ASP A 80 26.26 17.37 -10.77
C ASP A 80 24.74 17.47 -10.56
N ALA A 81 24.12 18.58 -10.94
CA ALA A 81 22.66 18.76 -10.86
C ALA A 81 21.92 17.70 -11.68
N THR A 82 22.41 17.41 -12.89
CA THR A 82 21.87 16.35 -13.76
C THR A 82 21.99 14.98 -13.10
N ARG A 83 23.16 14.66 -12.50
CA ARG A 83 23.36 13.40 -11.77
C ARG A 83 22.39 13.27 -10.60
N ARG A 84 22.20 14.33 -9.81
CA ARG A 84 21.27 14.34 -8.67
C ARG A 84 19.82 14.16 -9.10
N LEU A 85 19.41 14.80 -10.19
CA LEU A 85 18.08 14.62 -10.76
C LEU A 85 17.87 13.17 -11.22
N ALA A 86 18.83 12.60 -11.96
CA ALA A 86 18.76 11.21 -12.41
C ALA A 86 18.65 10.25 -11.22
N HIS A 87 19.45 10.44 -10.18
CA HIS A 87 19.38 9.65 -8.95
C HIS A 87 18.01 9.75 -8.27
N ALA A 88 17.46 10.97 -8.12
CA ALA A 88 16.15 11.17 -7.51
C ALA A 88 15.03 10.49 -8.32
N VAL A 89 15.10 10.53 -9.65
CA VAL A 89 14.16 9.83 -10.53
C VAL A 89 14.24 8.32 -10.32
N THR A 90 15.45 7.73 -10.29
CA THR A 90 15.63 6.30 -10.03
C THR A 90 15.06 5.88 -8.68
N VAL A 91 15.27 6.67 -7.63
CA VAL A 91 14.73 6.40 -6.29
C VAL A 91 13.21 6.46 -6.30
N ARG A 92 12.61 7.49 -6.92
CA ARG A 92 11.15 7.61 -7.06
C ARG A 92 10.58 6.39 -7.79
N ASP A 93 11.16 6.02 -8.92
CA ASP A 93 10.67 4.92 -9.76
C ASP A 93 10.77 3.58 -9.02
N SER A 94 11.84 3.38 -8.24
CA SER A 94 12.00 2.19 -7.39
C SER A 94 10.92 2.13 -6.31
N HIS A 95 10.65 3.24 -5.62
CA HIS A 95 9.57 3.30 -4.63
C HIS A 95 8.19 3.08 -5.26
N ALA A 96 7.93 3.71 -6.41
CA ALA A 96 6.67 3.59 -7.13
C ALA A 96 6.43 2.15 -7.59
N GLN A 97 7.45 1.48 -8.12
CA GLN A 97 7.36 0.09 -8.53
C GLN A 97 7.08 -0.83 -7.35
N VAL A 98 7.91 -0.79 -6.30
CA VAL A 98 7.76 -1.68 -5.14
C VAL A 98 6.43 -1.47 -4.44
N LEU A 99 6.04 -0.22 -4.19
CA LEU A 99 4.76 0.09 -3.55
C LEU A 99 3.59 -0.30 -4.45
N GLY A 100 3.69 -0.05 -5.75
CA GLY A 100 2.68 -0.45 -6.73
C GLY A 100 2.47 -1.96 -6.76
N ASP A 101 3.54 -2.75 -6.80
CA ASP A 101 3.49 -4.20 -6.80
C ASP A 101 2.83 -4.74 -5.52
N VAL A 102 3.20 -4.19 -4.35
CA VAL A 102 2.56 -4.55 -3.08
C VAL A 102 1.07 -4.19 -3.10
N LEU A 103 0.70 -2.95 -3.45
CA LEU A 103 -0.70 -2.51 -3.49
C LEU A 103 -1.56 -3.27 -4.50
N ASN A 104 -0.97 -3.77 -5.58
CA ASN A 104 -1.63 -4.62 -6.56
C ASN A 104 -1.82 -6.05 -6.06
N SER A 105 -0.90 -6.56 -5.23
CA SER A 105 -1.02 -7.88 -4.62
C SER A 105 -2.08 -7.95 -3.50
N LEU A 106 -2.42 -6.81 -2.89
CA LEU A 106 -3.35 -6.73 -1.77
C LEU A 106 -4.81 -6.64 -2.24
N VAL A 107 -5.67 -7.41 -1.58
CA VAL A 107 -7.13 -7.35 -1.75
C VAL A 107 -7.73 -6.47 -0.66
N ARG A 108 -8.83 -5.78 -0.98
CA ARG A 108 -9.57 -4.91 -0.05
C ARG A 108 -9.81 -5.59 1.29
N VAL A 109 -9.31 -4.97 2.36
CA VAL A 109 -9.55 -5.41 3.73
C VAL A 109 -10.93 -4.91 4.12
N HIS A 110 -11.88 -5.82 4.38
CA HIS A 110 -13.07 -5.44 5.13
C HIS A 110 -12.65 -5.36 6.59
N ASP A 111 -12.95 -4.25 7.27
CA ASP A 111 -12.62 -4.04 8.67
C ASP A 111 -12.96 -5.30 9.48
N VAL A 112 -11.93 -5.99 9.96
CA VAL A 112 -12.08 -7.13 10.87
C VAL A 112 -12.34 -6.58 12.27
N THR A 113 -13.35 -5.72 12.39
CA THR A 113 -14.00 -5.35 13.65
C THR A 113 -15.42 -5.95 13.64
N SER A 114 -15.53 -7.21 13.21
CA SER A 114 -16.68 -8.07 13.46
C SER A 114 -16.32 -9.55 13.30
N GLN A 115 -15.22 -9.97 13.94
CA GLN A 115 -14.97 -11.39 14.14
C GLN A 115 -14.39 -11.68 15.54
N ALA A 116 -14.95 -11.01 16.54
CA ALA A 116 -15.09 -11.63 17.84
C ALA A 116 -16.35 -12.51 17.78
N SER A 117 -16.16 -13.82 17.93
CA SER A 117 -17.19 -14.88 17.98
C SER A 117 -17.69 -15.44 16.63
N ALA A 118 -16.85 -16.25 15.99
CA ALA A 118 -17.33 -17.51 15.43
C ALA A 118 -16.50 -18.62 16.07
N ALA A 119 -16.99 -19.10 17.22
CA ALA A 119 -16.56 -20.38 17.79
C ALA A 119 -16.64 -21.48 16.70
N PRO A 120 -15.79 -22.53 16.78
CA PRO A 120 -15.83 -23.61 15.79
C PRO A 120 -17.26 -24.16 15.71
N GLN A 121 -17.87 -24.10 14.52
CA GLN A 121 -19.10 -24.83 14.25
C GLN A 121 -18.75 -26.31 14.35
N ALA A 122 -18.90 -26.87 15.56
CA ALA A 122 -19.03 -28.30 15.76
C ALA A 122 -20.17 -28.74 14.82
N LEU A 123 -19.80 -29.60 13.86
CA LEU A 123 -20.75 -30.29 12.99
C LEU A 123 -21.84 -30.88 13.89
N ALA A 124 -23.06 -30.35 13.78
CA ALA A 124 -24.22 -30.93 14.42
C ALA A 124 -24.45 -32.29 13.75
N VAL A 125 -23.92 -33.35 14.38
CA VAL A 125 -24.20 -34.72 14.01
C VAL A 125 -25.66 -34.96 14.36
N THR A 126 -26.50 -35.09 13.35
CA THR A 126 -27.92 -35.46 13.51
C THR A 126 -27.97 -36.82 14.20
N PRO A 127 -28.71 -37.01 15.30
CA PRO A 127 -28.83 -38.32 15.92
C PRO A 127 -29.61 -39.24 14.97
N ALA A 128 -29.05 -40.41 14.67
CA ALA A 128 -29.76 -41.48 13.97
C ALA A 128 -30.95 -41.95 14.85
N PRO A 129 -32.12 -42.25 14.26
CA PRO A 129 -33.25 -42.77 15.02
C PRO A 129 -32.93 -44.17 15.58
N PRO A 130 -33.41 -44.50 16.78
CA PRO A 130 -33.18 -45.82 17.36
C PRO A 130 -33.94 -46.90 16.57
N PRO A 131 -33.36 -48.11 16.43
CA PRO A 131 -34.08 -49.24 15.84
C PRO A 131 -35.24 -49.67 16.75
N ALA A 132 -36.41 -49.89 16.14
CA ALA A 132 -37.59 -50.40 16.80
C ALA A 132 -37.35 -51.80 17.38
N ALA A 133 -37.70 -51.99 18.65
CA ALA A 133 -37.67 -53.28 19.31
C ALA A 133 -38.76 -54.22 18.72
N PRO A 134 -38.44 -55.50 18.45
CA PRO A 134 -39.46 -56.49 18.13
C PRO A 134 -40.28 -56.81 19.39
N THR A 135 -41.61 -56.74 19.25
CA THR A 135 -42.59 -57.13 20.25
C THR A 135 -42.58 -58.65 20.39
N GLU A 136 -42.13 -59.18 21.52
CA GLU A 136 -42.42 -60.56 21.91
C GLU A 136 -43.90 -60.71 22.27
N PRO A 137 -44.63 -61.68 21.71
CA PRO A 137 -45.90 -62.07 22.27
C PRO A 137 -45.67 -63.02 23.47
N ALA A 138 -46.26 -62.63 24.60
CA ALA A 138 -46.43 -63.49 25.75
C ALA A 138 -47.10 -64.82 25.38
N ARG A 139 -46.51 -65.94 25.83
CA ARG A 139 -47.26 -67.18 26.07
C ARG A 139 -47.02 -67.66 27.49
N SER A 140 -48.05 -67.48 28.28
CA SER A 140 -48.32 -68.17 29.54
C SER A 140 -48.77 -69.61 29.26
N ARG A 141 -48.08 -70.60 29.85
CA ARG A 141 -48.62 -71.57 30.81
C ARG A 141 -47.55 -72.55 31.27
#